data_AF-A0A1R1YFN0-F1
#
_entry.id   AF-A0A1R1YFN0-F1
#
_cell.length_a   1.000
_cell.length_b   1.000
_cell.length_c   1.000
_cell.angle_alpha   90.00
_cell.angle_beta   90.00
_cell.angle_gamma   90.00
#
_symmetry.space_group_name_H-M   'P 1'
#
loop_
_entity.id
_entity.type
_entity.pdbx_description
1 polymer ?
#
loop_
_entity_poly.entity_id
_entity_poly.type
_entity_poly.pdbx_seq_one_letter_code
_entity_poly.pdbx_strand_id
1 'polypeptide(L)'
;MEPACISRFREYLQVNTMQPTPDYAACERYLKNQADEIGLEFKALELVPGKPTIVMTWRGSDPSLKSLVLNSHTDVVPVFEVC
;
A
#
# COMPACT_ATOMS: atom_id res chain seq x y z
N MET A 1 1.09 15.62 21.66
CA MET A 1 0.51 15.52 20.30
C MET A 1 1.03 14.23 19.68
N GLU A 2 0.19 13.43 19.03
CA GLU A 2 0.60 12.15 18.42
C GLU A 2 1.52 12.41 17.20
N PRO A 3 2.59 11.60 16.97
CA PRO A 3 3.40 11.72 15.76
C PRO A 3 2.60 11.36 14.51
N ALA A 4 2.73 12.13 13.43
CA ALA A 4 1.99 11.92 12.18
C ALA A 4 2.16 10.52 11.57
N CYS A 5 3.31 9.87 11.78
CA CYS A 5 3.53 8.49 11.33
C CYS A 5 2.66 7.47 12.05
N ILE A 6 2.31 7.71 13.32
CA ILE A 6 1.43 6.83 14.09
C ILE A 6 -0.01 6.98 13.59
N SER A 7 -0.46 8.22 13.34
CA SER A 7 -1.80 8.46 12.79
C SER A 7 -1.96 7.82 11.40
N ARG A 8 -1.00 8.03 10.49
CA ARG A 8 -0.98 7.34 9.18
C ARG A 8 -0.98 5.82 9.29
N PHE A 9 -0.19 5.26 10.21
CA PHE A 9 -0.17 3.81 10.38
C PHE A 9 -1.53 3.28 10.85
N ARG A 10 -2.18 3.97 11.79
CA ARG A 10 -3.52 3.62 12.27
C ARG A 10 -4.58 3.73 11.16
N GLU A 11 -4.50 4.75 10.32
CA GLU A 11 -5.36 4.90 9.14
C GLU A 11 -5.18 3.73 8.16
N TYR A 12 -3.93 3.33 7.89
CA TYR A 12 -3.65 2.17 7.04
C TYR A 12 -4.22 0.86 7.61
N LEU A 13 -4.11 0.66 8.93
CA LEU A 13 -4.69 -0.51 9.62
C LEU A 13 -6.22 -0.58 9.53
N GLN A 14 -6.90 0.54 9.30
CA GLN A 14 -8.36 0.60 9.15
C GLN A 14 -8.82 0.25 7.73
N VAL A 15 -7.91 0.12 6.76
CA VAL A 15 -8.24 -0.35 5.42
C VAL A 15 -8.45 -1.86 5.49
N ASN A 16 -9.68 -2.32 5.24
CA ASN A 16 -10.03 -3.73 5.40
C ASN A 16 -9.49 -4.60 4.26
N THR A 17 -8.23 -5.01 4.36
CA THR A 17 -7.57 -5.97 3.44
C THR A 17 -7.60 -7.41 3.97
N MET A 18 -8.60 -7.75 4.80
CA MET A 18 -8.75 -9.07 5.40
C MET A 18 -9.24 -10.11 4.39
N GLN A 19 -8.63 -11.29 4.40
CA GLN A 19 -9.08 -12.46 3.63
C GLN A 19 -10.46 -12.96 4.11
N PRO A 20 -11.26 -13.61 3.25
CA PRO A 20 -10.99 -14.00 1.85
C PRO A 20 -11.35 -12.94 0.80
N THR A 21 -11.93 -11.81 1.21
CA THR A 21 -12.38 -10.74 0.31
C THR A 21 -11.75 -9.39 0.67
N PRO A 22 -10.42 -9.21 0.51
CA PRO A 22 -9.75 -7.94 0.81
C PRO A 22 -10.28 -6.80 -0.05
N ASP A 23 -10.47 -5.61 0.54
CA ASP A 23 -10.75 -4.38 -0.20
C ASP A 23 -9.46 -3.79 -0.80
N TYR A 24 -8.94 -4.47 -1.83
CA TYR A 24 -7.74 -4.01 -2.54
C TYR A 24 -7.94 -2.67 -3.22
N ALA A 25 -9.17 -2.31 -3.62
CA ALA A 25 -9.46 -1.03 -4.24
C ALA A 25 -9.31 0.13 -3.23
N ALA A 26 -9.76 -0.04 -1.99
CA ALA A 26 -9.52 0.94 -0.92
C ALA A 26 -8.02 1.05 -0.58
N CYS A 27 -7.32 -0.08 -0.51
CA CYS A 27 -5.88 -0.11 -0.28
C CYS A 27 -5.10 0.62 -1.38
N GLU A 28 -5.45 0.39 -2.65
CA GLU A 28 -4.85 1.08 -3.79
C GLU A 28 -5.05 2.60 -3.71
N ARG A 29 -6.29 3.05 -3.45
CA ARG A 29 -6.58 4.48 -3.28
C ARG A 29 -5.80 5.10 -2.12
N TYR A 30 -5.73 4.41 -0.99
CA TYR A 30 -4.97 4.87 0.17
C TYR A 30 -3.48 5.03 -0.17
N LEU A 31 -2.85 4.00 -0.74
CA LEU A 31 -1.43 4.03 -1.10
C LEU A 31 -1.14 5.03 -2.23
N LYS A 32 -2.06 5.24 -3.17
CA LYS A 32 -1.94 6.29 -4.18
C LYS A 32 -1.91 7.68 -3.53
N ASN A 33 -2.82 7.96 -2.61
CA ASN A 33 -2.84 9.25 -1.92
C ASN A 33 -1.55 9.48 -1.13
N GLN A 34 -1.03 8.43 -0.48
CA GLN A 34 0.27 8.49 0.21
C GLN A 34 1.41 8.79 -0.77
N ALA A 35 1.45 8.12 -1.93
CA ALA A 35 2.45 8.39 -2.97
C ALA A 35 2.38 9.84 -3.47
N ASP A 36 1.17 10.34 -3.75
CA ASP A 36 0.94 11.71 -4.22
C ASP A 36 1.41 12.74 -3.18
N GLU A 37 1.16 12.51 -1.88
CA GLU A 37 1.53 13.42 -0.78
C GLU A 37 3.05 13.64 -0.68
N ILE A 38 3.85 12.60 -0.96
CA ILE A 38 5.31 12.66 -0.90
C ILE A 38 5.98 12.72 -2.29
N GLY A 39 5.20 12.87 -3.36
CA GLY A 39 5.71 13.07 -4.72
C GLY A 39 6.36 11.84 -5.35
N LEU A 40 5.87 10.63 -5.04
CA LEU A 40 6.31 9.40 -5.68
C LEU A 40 5.51 9.10 -6.96
N GLU A 41 6.17 8.50 -7.95
CA GLU A 41 5.47 7.93 -9.09
C GLU A 41 4.66 6.72 -8.65
N PHE A 42 3.43 6.59 -9.15
CA PHE A 42 2.53 5.50 -8.79
C PHE A 42 2.12 4.69 -10.02
N LYS A 43 2.21 3.36 -9.92
CA LYS A 43 1.71 2.43 -10.93
C LYS A 43 0.98 1.27 -10.26
N ALA A 44 -0.26 1.02 -10.69
CA ALA A 44 -0.99 -0.20 -10.38
C ALA A 44 -0.90 -1.17 -11.57
N LEU A 45 -0.49 -2.41 -11.30
CA LEU A 45 -0.37 -3.49 -12.28
C LEU A 45 -1.39 -4.58 -11.94
N GLU A 46 -2.38 -4.78 -12.79
CA GLU A 46 -3.35 -5.86 -12.63
C GLU A 46 -2.86 -7.12 -13.34
N LEU A 47 -2.14 -7.98 -12.61
CA LEU A 47 -1.64 -9.26 -13.13
C LEU A 47 -2.68 -10.38 -13.02
N VAL A 48 -3.60 -10.24 -12.06
CA VAL A 48 -4.75 -11.11 -11.84
C VAL A 48 -5.95 -10.18 -11.60
N PRO A 49 -7.12 -10.45 -12.21
CA PRO A 49 -8.31 -9.61 -12.04
C PRO A 49 -8.63 -9.34 -10.56
N GLY A 50 -8.79 -8.06 -10.22
CA GLY A 50 -9.11 -7.60 -8.87
C GLY A 50 -7.96 -7.65 -7.85
N LYS A 51 -6.73 -7.97 -8.27
CA LYS A 51 -5.55 -8.06 -7.39
C LYS A 51 -4.40 -7.20 -7.92
N PRO A 52 -4.43 -5.88 -7.68
CA PRO A 52 -3.39 -4.98 -8.17
C PRO A 52 -2.07 -5.17 -7.41
N THR A 53 -0.96 -5.17 -8.14
CA THR A 53 0.38 -4.96 -7.60
C THR A 53 0.73 -3.48 -7.70
N ILE A 54 0.98 -2.84 -6.56
CA ILE A 54 1.28 -1.42 -6.47
C ILE A 54 2.79 -1.21 -6.47
N VAL A 55 3.27 -0.34 -7.36
CA VAL A 55 4.66 0.08 -7.43
C VAL A 55 4.72 1.59 -7.23
N MET A 56 5.34 2.01 -6.13
CA MET A 56 5.67 3.40 -5.85
C MET A 56 7.17 3.61 -6.12
N THR A 57 7.52 4.60 -6.93
CA THR A 57 8.92 4.83 -7.35
C THR A 57 9.41 6.19 -6.93
N TRP A 58 10.52 6.20 -6.18
CA TRP A 58 11.34 7.38 -5.98
C TRP A 58 12.54 7.31 -6.94
N ARG A 59 12.59 8.20 -7.93
CA ARG A 59 13.73 8.23 -8.86
C ARG A 59 14.99 8.71 -8.15
N GLY A 60 16.04 7.89 -8.21
CA GLY A 60 17.38 8.29 -7.80
C GLY A 60 17.95 9.38 -8.72
N SER A 61 18.94 10.10 -8.22
CA SER A 61 19.67 11.11 -9.01
C SER A 61 20.50 10.50 -10.15
N ASP A 62 20.88 9.23 -10.04
CA ASP A 62 21.51 8.44 -11.10
C ASP A 62 20.65 7.21 -11.45
N PRO A 63 19.82 7.30 -12.50
CA PRO A 63 18.97 6.19 -12.96
C PRO A 63 19.73 5.00 -13.56
N SER A 64 21.04 5.08 -13.76
CA SER A 64 21.85 3.96 -14.30
C SER A 64 22.18 2.90 -13.25
N LEU A 65 22.12 3.28 -11.97
CA LEU A 65 22.31 2.35 -10.85
C LEU A 65 21.11 1.42 -10.71
N LYS A 66 21.38 0.23 -10.16
CA LYS A 66 20.32 -0.74 -9.87
C LYS A 66 19.36 -0.18 -8.81
N SER A 67 18.08 -0.44 -8.99
CA SER A 67 17.04 -0.05 -8.03
C SER A 67 17.13 -0.89 -6.74
N LEU A 68 16.77 -0.27 -5.62
CA LEU A 68 16.46 -0.98 -4.37
C LEU A 68 14.95 -1.23 -4.33
N VAL A 69 14.54 -2.45 -3.99
CA VAL A 69 13.12 -2.82 -3.84
C VAL A 69 12.81 -2.97 -2.36
N LEU A 70 11.89 -2.13 -1.86
CA LEU A 70 11.27 -2.28 -0.54
C LEU A 70 9.92 -2.96 -0.75
N ASN A 71 9.88 -4.27 -0.53
CA ASN A 71 8.68 -5.07 -0.79
C ASN A 71 7.86 -5.32 0.48
N SER A 72 6.54 -5.35 0.34
CA SER A 72 5.59 -5.72 1.40
C SER A 72 4.33 -6.31 0.75
N HIS A 73 3.46 -6.93 1.56
CA HIS A 73 2.13 -7.37 1.15
C HIS A 73 1.07 -6.58 1.91
N THR A 74 -0.13 -6.48 1.35
CA THR A 74 -1.22 -5.66 1.90
C THR A 74 -2.31 -6.48 2.58
N ASP A 75 -2.45 -7.76 2.22
CA ASP A 75 -3.49 -8.63 2.76
C ASP A 75 -3.17 -9.13 4.16
N VAL A 76 -4.22 -9.31 4.96
CA VAL A 76 -4.14 -9.84 6.32
C VAL A 76 -5.06 -11.05 6.49
N VAL A 77 -4.71 -11.90 7.44
CA VAL A 77 -5.50 -13.11 7.75
C VAL A 77 -6.84 -12.77 8.42
N PRO A 78 -7.85 -13.65 8.34
CA PRO A 78 -9.11 -13.47 9.05
C PRO A 78 -8.93 -13.39 10.56
N VAL A 79 -9.85 -12.71 11.23
CA VAL A 79 -10.01 -12.77 12.69
C VAL A 79 -11.24 -13.60 13.05
N PHE A 80 -11.24 -14.19 14.23
CA PHE A 80 -12.44 -14.83 14.77
C PHE A 80 -13.38 -13.75 15.29
N GLU A 81 -14.61 -13.69 14.79
CA GLU A 81 -15.66 -12.94 15.46
C GLU A 81 -15.93 -13.61 16.81
N VAL A 82 -15.81 -12.85 17.91
CA VAL A 82 -16.15 -13.38 19.23
C VAL A 82 -17.66 -13.58 19.24
N CYS A 83 -18.09 -14.84 19.34
CA CYS A 83 -19.51 -15.22 19.51
C CYS A 83 -20.16 -14.52 20.70
#